data_AF-A0A2C9KXH0-F1
#
_entry.id   AF-A0A2C9KXH0-F1
#
_cell.length_a   1.000
_cell.length_b   1.000
_cell.length_c   1.000
_cell.angle_alpha   90.00
_cell.angle_beta   90.00
_cell.angle_gamma   90.00
#
_symmetry.space_group_name_H-M   'P 1'
#
loop_
_entity.id
_entity.type
_entity.pdbx_description
1 polymer ?
#
loop_
_entity_poly.entity_id
_entity_poly.type
_entity_poly.pdbx_seq_one_letter_code
_entity_poly.pdbx_strand_id
1 'polypeptide(L)'
;MPKEYLEITGDEKVSVFCSDNLKSYLCQNDVYTGVYNNTLNCDECDDECSTETYTFRMTSSEWPTSIIGQALVEYLCNKTSMTPERCQSMRNHTDVQLRENFVALKSFYDTMSVETYSVQPAMSITDLLCNVGGCLGLWLGLSVLSFCEVFHFLVELLQAALQMFSLCPTKPKM
;
A
#
# COMPACT_ATOMS: atom_id res chain seq x y z
N MET A 1 -9.64 -20.03 -0.49
CA MET A 1 -8.37 -20.54 0.06
C MET A 1 -8.17 -19.86 1.40
N PRO A 2 -8.22 -20.56 2.54
CA PRO A 2 -7.97 -19.94 3.83
C PRO A 2 -6.49 -19.54 3.93
N LYS A 3 -6.23 -18.29 4.31
CA LYS A 3 -4.88 -17.74 4.47
C LYS A 3 -4.30 -18.19 5.81
N GLU A 4 -3.06 -18.64 5.77
CA GLU A 4 -2.24 -19.07 6.91
C GLU A 4 -1.76 -17.81 7.66
N TYR A 5 -2.12 -17.66 8.93
CA TYR A 5 -1.56 -16.63 9.82
C TYR A 5 -0.62 -17.33 10.80
N LEU A 6 0.68 -17.01 10.73
CA LEU A 6 1.72 -17.49 11.63
C LEU A 6 1.75 -16.62 12.89
N GLU A 7 1.26 -17.13 14.02
CA GLU A 7 1.66 -16.61 15.32
C GLU A 7 2.95 -17.30 15.77
N ILE A 8 4.01 -16.51 15.92
CA ILE A 8 5.29 -16.97 16.48
C ILE A 8 5.21 -16.80 17.99
N THR A 9 4.67 -17.80 18.69
CA THR A 9 4.99 -18.01 20.11
C THR A 9 5.87 -19.24 20.22
N GLY A 10 6.93 -19.11 21.01
CA GLY A 10 7.98 -20.11 21.14
C GLY A 10 7.47 -21.45 21.67
N ASP A 11 8.07 -22.50 21.13
CA ASP A 11 7.87 -23.94 21.34
C ASP A 11 6.60 -24.58 20.72
N GLU A 12 6.89 -25.43 19.72
CA GLU A 12 6.00 -26.31 18.93
C GLU A 12 5.07 -25.60 17.93
N LYS A 13 5.39 -25.73 16.62
CA LYS A 13 4.50 -25.32 15.52
C LYS A 13 3.25 -26.20 15.48
N VAL A 14 2.25 -25.87 16.29
CA VAL A 14 0.90 -26.39 16.18
C VAL A 14 0.08 -25.39 15.38
N SER A 15 -0.24 -25.72 14.12
CA SER A 15 -1.29 -25.00 13.39
C SER A 15 -2.63 -25.35 14.03
N VAL A 16 -3.04 -24.58 15.03
CA VAL A 16 -4.37 -24.71 15.63
C VAL A 16 -5.38 -24.12 14.65
N PHE A 17 -5.84 -24.94 13.71
CA PHE A 17 -7.02 -24.63 12.95
C PHE A 17 -8.24 -24.62 13.87
N CYS A 18 -9.21 -23.74 13.60
CA CYS A 18 -10.52 -23.84 14.25
C CYS A 18 -11.08 -25.24 13.98
N SER A 19 -11.39 -26.01 15.03
CA SER A 19 -11.98 -27.34 14.86
C SER A 19 -13.37 -27.25 14.22
N ASP A 20 -13.82 -28.27 13.50
CA ASP A 20 -15.19 -28.35 12.97
C ASP A 20 -16.18 -28.75 14.07
N ASN A 21 -16.36 -27.90 15.09
CA ASN A 21 -17.29 -28.14 16.19
C ASN A 21 -18.24 -26.94 16.39
N LEU A 22 -19.36 -27.17 17.07
CA LEU A 22 -20.36 -26.10 17.27
C LEU A 22 -19.79 -24.94 18.10
N LYS A 23 -18.89 -25.23 19.04
CA LYS A 23 -18.30 -24.23 19.94
C LYS A 23 -17.38 -23.27 19.20
N SER A 24 -16.56 -23.77 18.28
CA SER A 24 -15.66 -22.98 17.46
C SER A 24 -16.43 -22.13 16.46
N TYR A 25 -17.51 -22.66 15.87
CA TYR A 25 -18.40 -21.87 15.02
C TYR A 25 -19.03 -20.69 15.79
N LEU A 26 -19.54 -20.95 17.00
CA LEU A 26 -20.12 -19.89 17.84
C LEU A 26 -19.07 -18.83 18.24
N CYS A 27 -17.87 -19.27 18.62
CA CYS A 27 -16.76 -18.38 18.95
C CYS A 27 -16.35 -17.51 17.74
N GLN A 28 -16.18 -18.14 16.57
CA GLN A 28 -15.82 -17.44 15.34
C GLN A 28 -16.89 -16.42 14.94
N ASN A 29 -18.17 -16.79 15.03
CA ASN A 29 -19.27 -15.89 14.73
C ASN A 29 -19.34 -14.71 15.72
N ASP A 30 -19.10 -14.94 17.00
CA ASP A 30 -19.07 -13.90 18.03
C ASP A 30 -17.94 -12.89 17.78
N VAL A 31 -16.73 -13.36 17.42
CA VAL A 31 -15.61 -12.50 17.02
C VAL A 31 -15.94 -11.73 15.75
N TYR A 32 -16.51 -12.36 14.72
CA TYR A 32 -16.90 -11.66 13.49
C TYR A 32 -17.95 -10.58 13.76
N THR A 33 -18.97 -10.86 14.58
CA THR A 33 -19.95 -9.84 14.97
C THR A 33 -19.33 -8.77 15.84
N GLY A 34 -18.33 -9.13 16.65
CA GLY A 34 -17.60 -8.20 17.51
C GLY A 34 -16.77 -7.19 16.72
N VAL A 35 -16.16 -7.62 15.61
CA VAL A 35 -15.43 -6.76 14.67
C VAL A 35 -16.42 -5.92 13.87
N TYR A 36 -17.50 -6.51 13.35
CA TYR A 36 -18.51 -5.79 12.56
C TYR A 36 -19.24 -4.70 13.37
N ASN A 37 -19.55 -4.96 14.64
CA ASN A 37 -20.19 -4.01 15.55
C ASN A 37 -19.20 -3.04 16.22
N ASN A 38 -17.92 -3.09 15.85
CA ASN A 38 -16.84 -2.28 16.41
C ASN A 38 -16.73 -2.35 17.96
N THR A 39 -17.08 -3.50 18.52
CA THR A 39 -16.88 -3.82 19.96
C THR A 39 -15.47 -4.31 20.23
N LEU A 40 -14.80 -4.84 19.22
CA LEU A 40 -13.36 -5.13 19.21
C LEU A 40 -12.69 -3.92 18.55
N ASN A 41 -12.05 -3.06 19.35
CA ASN A 41 -11.43 -1.80 18.92
C ASN A 41 -10.22 -2.07 17.99
N CYS A 42 -10.48 -2.26 16.71
CA CYS A 42 -9.50 -2.58 15.67
C CYS A 42 -9.22 -1.39 14.73
N ASP A 43 -9.68 -0.18 15.09
CA ASP A 43 -9.64 0.99 14.21
C ASP A 43 -8.25 1.62 14.06
N GLU A 44 -7.30 1.30 14.94
CA GLU A 44 -5.94 1.85 14.89
C GLU A 44 -5.05 0.97 14.03
N CYS A 45 -5.20 1.12 12.71
CA CYS A 45 -4.33 0.54 11.70
C CYS A 45 -3.56 1.66 11.01
N ASP A 46 -2.24 1.51 10.90
CA ASP A 46 -1.42 2.41 10.09
C ASP A 46 -1.75 2.20 8.61
N ASP A 47 -1.94 3.31 7.88
CA ASP A 47 -2.16 3.26 6.44
C ASP A 47 -0.90 2.78 5.70
N GLU A 48 -1.10 1.93 4.71
CA GLU A 48 -0.01 1.45 3.86
C GLU A 48 0.52 2.59 2.97
N CYS A 49 1.84 2.75 2.92
CA CYS A 49 2.49 3.79 2.12
C CYS A 49 2.49 3.50 0.61
N SER A 50 2.37 2.22 0.21
CA SER A 50 2.38 1.79 -1.18
C SER A 50 1.28 0.78 -1.43
N THR A 51 0.33 1.14 -2.29
CA THR A 51 -0.81 0.28 -2.63
C THR A 51 -0.97 0.22 -4.15
N GLU A 52 -1.14 -0.99 -4.68
CA GLU A 52 -1.45 -1.23 -6.09
C GLU A 52 -2.94 -1.54 -6.23
N THR A 53 -3.70 -0.62 -6.84
CA THR A 53 -5.15 -0.78 -7.04
C THR A 53 -5.48 -1.10 -8.48
N TYR A 54 -6.25 -2.17 -8.72
CA TYR A 54 -6.75 -2.53 -10.05
C TYR A 54 -8.22 -2.16 -10.19
N THR A 55 -8.54 -1.40 -11.24
CA THR A 55 -9.94 -1.12 -11.59
C THR A 55 -10.47 -2.21 -12.52
N PHE A 56 -11.49 -2.93 -12.08
CA PHE A 56 -12.12 -3.98 -12.87
C PHE A 56 -13.26 -3.43 -13.72
N ARG A 57 -13.24 -3.73 -15.03
CA ARG A 57 -14.35 -3.49 -15.95
C ARG A 57 -14.89 -4.83 -16.44
N MET A 58 -16.13 -5.15 -16.07
CA MET A 58 -16.77 -6.39 -16.44
C MET A 58 -17.74 -6.16 -17.61
N THR A 59 -17.56 -6.92 -18.68
CA THR A 59 -18.53 -7.05 -19.76
C THR A 59 -18.84 -8.52 -19.95
N SER A 60 -20.10 -8.82 -20.30
CA SER A 60 -20.57 -10.18 -20.49
C SER A 60 -21.29 -10.31 -21.82
N SER A 61 -21.13 -11.45 -22.47
CA SER A 61 -21.82 -11.82 -23.70
C SER A 61 -22.35 -13.26 -23.61
N GLU A 62 -23.39 -13.56 -24.38
CA GLU A 62 -23.93 -14.92 -24.45
C GLU A 62 -22.87 -15.90 -24.98
N TRP A 63 -22.64 -16.97 -24.23
CA TRP A 63 -21.69 -18.01 -24.60
C TRP A 63 -22.10 -19.36 -23.98
N PRO A 64 -21.90 -20.50 -24.66
CA PRO A 64 -21.50 -20.63 -26.06
C PRO A 64 -22.67 -20.34 -27.01
N THR A 65 -22.36 -19.97 -28.26
CA THR A 65 -23.38 -19.89 -29.31
C THR A 65 -23.88 -21.30 -29.65
N SER A 66 -25.13 -21.43 -30.10
CA SER A 66 -25.76 -22.73 -30.44
C SER A 66 -24.94 -23.57 -31.42
N ILE A 67 -24.24 -22.92 -32.35
CA ILE A 67 -23.38 -23.59 -33.34
C ILE A 67 -22.10 -24.13 -32.70
N ILE A 68 -21.51 -23.39 -31.76
CA ILE A 68 -20.19 -23.73 -31.19
C ILE A 68 -20.32 -24.66 -29.98
N GLY A 69 -21.48 -24.69 -29.31
CA GLY A 69 -21.72 -25.47 -28.10
C GLY A 69 -21.38 -26.96 -28.25
N GLN A 70 -21.90 -27.61 -29.29
CA GLN A 70 -21.66 -29.05 -29.51
C GLN A 70 -20.20 -29.35 -29.92
N ALA A 71 -19.61 -28.49 -30.76
CA ALA A 71 -18.20 -28.62 -31.16
C ALA A 71 -17.25 -28.46 -29.96
N LEU A 72 -17.59 -27.58 -29.02
CA LEU A 72 -16.86 -27.41 -27.77
C LEU A 72 -16.91 -28.67 -26.90
N VAL A 73 -18.09 -29.29 -26.76
CA VAL A 73 -18.23 -30.55 -25.99
C VAL A 73 -17.36 -31.65 -26.61
N GLU A 74 -17.34 -31.77 -27.94
CA GLU A 74 -16.51 -32.76 -28.62
C GLU A 74 -15.01 -32.48 -28.44
N TYR A 75 -14.61 -31.21 -28.54
CA TYR A 75 -13.24 -30.80 -28.27
C TYR A 75 -12.81 -31.15 -26.84
N LEU A 76 -13.66 -30.87 -25.84
CA LEU A 76 -13.39 -31.19 -24.44
C LEU A 76 -13.30 -32.69 -24.21
N CYS A 77 -14.22 -33.47 -24.79
CA CYS A 77 -14.23 -34.92 -24.64
C CYS A 77 -13.04 -35.63 -25.28
N ASN A 78 -12.45 -35.04 -26.33
CA ASN A 78 -11.23 -35.54 -26.95
C ASN A 78 -9.97 -35.09 -26.19
N LYS A 79 -9.93 -33.83 -25.74
CA LYS A 79 -8.73 -33.24 -25.12
C LYS A 79 -8.56 -33.52 -23.63
N THR A 80 -9.66 -33.66 -22.90
CA THR A 80 -9.60 -33.90 -21.45
C THR A 80 -9.69 -35.40 -21.18
N SER A 81 -8.91 -35.90 -20.23
CA SER A 81 -9.04 -37.28 -19.71
C SER A 81 -10.28 -37.42 -18.83
N MET A 82 -11.45 -37.14 -19.42
CA MET A 82 -12.73 -37.23 -18.74
C MET A 82 -13.31 -38.62 -18.89
N THR A 83 -14.03 -39.07 -17.87
CA THR A 83 -14.72 -40.37 -17.90
C THR A 83 -15.74 -40.40 -19.03
N PRO A 84 -15.83 -41.52 -19.79
CA PRO A 84 -16.68 -41.62 -20.97
C PRO A 84 -18.17 -41.35 -20.67
N GLU A 85 -18.63 -41.72 -19.47
CA GLU A 85 -20.00 -41.48 -18.99
C GLU A 85 -20.36 -39.99 -18.92
N ARG A 86 -19.41 -39.16 -18.46
CA ARG A 86 -19.59 -37.70 -18.31
C ARG A 86 -19.57 -36.99 -19.66
N CYS A 87 -18.86 -37.55 -20.63
CA CYS A 87 -18.91 -37.07 -22.00
C CYS A 87 -20.25 -37.39 -22.67
N GLN A 88 -20.78 -38.58 -22.43
CA GLN A 88 -22.08 -38.97 -22.96
C GLN A 88 -23.22 -38.13 -22.35
N SER A 89 -23.16 -37.82 -21.06
CA SER A 89 -24.15 -36.95 -20.43
C SER A 89 -24.14 -35.53 -21.02
N MET A 90 -22.97 -34.94 -21.27
CA MET A 90 -22.87 -33.60 -21.86
C MET A 90 -23.27 -33.55 -23.34
N ARG A 91 -23.04 -34.61 -24.12
CA ARG A 91 -23.52 -34.71 -25.51
C ARG A 91 -25.05 -34.73 -25.60
N ASN A 92 -25.72 -35.22 -24.55
CA ASN A 92 -27.17 -35.25 -24.46
C ASN A 92 -27.79 -33.94 -23.94
N HIS A 93 -26.98 -32.96 -23.55
CA HIS A 93 -27.49 -31.65 -23.12
C HIS A 93 -27.98 -30.83 -24.31
N THR A 94 -29.11 -30.15 -24.12
CA THR A 94 -29.61 -29.14 -25.06
C THR A 94 -28.74 -27.89 -25.03
N ASP A 95 -28.80 -27.06 -26.08
CA ASP A 95 -28.04 -25.81 -26.16
C ASP A 95 -28.31 -24.88 -24.96
N VAL A 96 -29.54 -24.88 -24.44
CA VAL A 96 -29.94 -24.13 -23.24
C VAL A 96 -29.18 -24.63 -22.01
N GLN A 97 -29.13 -25.95 -21.82
CA GLN A 97 -28.40 -26.57 -20.71
C GLN A 97 -26.89 -26.38 -20.84
N LEU A 98 -26.35 -26.35 -22.06
CA LEU A 98 -24.95 -26.01 -22.26
C LEU A 98 -24.69 -24.55 -21.82
N ARG A 99 -25.53 -23.60 -22.23
CA ARG A 99 -25.38 -22.19 -21.86
C ARG A 99 -25.50 -21.92 -20.35
N GLU A 100 -26.33 -22.65 -19.63
CA GLU A 100 -26.46 -22.49 -18.17
C GLU A 100 -25.26 -23.03 -17.38
N ASN A 101 -24.52 -23.99 -17.94
CA ASN A 101 -23.41 -24.66 -17.25
C ASN A 101 -22.03 -24.16 -17.70
N PHE A 102 -21.91 -23.62 -18.91
CA PHE A 102 -20.64 -23.19 -19.48
C PHE A 102 -20.42 -21.69 -19.28
N VAL A 103 -19.23 -21.32 -18.77
CA VAL A 103 -18.80 -19.93 -18.62
C VAL A 103 -17.40 -19.74 -19.22
N ALA A 104 -17.24 -18.69 -20.01
CA ALA A 104 -15.95 -18.26 -20.53
C ALA A 104 -15.50 -16.99 -19.79
N LEU A 105 -14.48 -17.11 -18.95
CA LEU A 105 -13.86 -15.97 -18.28
C LEU A 105 -12.62 -15.52 -19.07
N LYS A 106 -12.64 -14.29 -19.56
CA LYS A 106 -11.50 -13.67 -20.23
C LYS A 106 -11.01 -12.46 -19.41
N SER A 107 -9.80 -12.55 -18.89
CA SER A 107 -9.14 -11.45 -18.17
C SER A 107 -8.03 -10.88 -19.03
N PHE A 108 -8.02 -9.56 -19.19
CA PHE A 108 -7.01 -8.79 -19.91
C PHE A 108 -6.94 -7.38 -19.32
N TYR A 109 -5.79 -6.73 -19.47
CA TYR A 109 -5.62 -5.32 -19.10
C TYR A 109 -6.35 -4.42 -20.13
N ASP A 110 -7.06 -3.40 -19.64
CA ASP A 110 -7.76 -2.43 -20.51
C ASP A 110 -6.75 -1.62 -21.34
N THR A 111 -5.62 -1.25 -20.73
CA THR A 111 -4.51 -0.53 -21.38
C THR A 111 -3.16 -1.08 -20.92
N MET A 112 -2.10 -0.83 -21.69
CA MET A 112 -0.71 -1.16 -21.31
C MET A 112 -0.03 -0.05 -20.50
N SER A 113 -0.77 1.01 -20.18
CA SER A 113 -0.25 2.15 -19.41
C SER A 113 -0.59 1.97 -17.94
N VAL A 114 0.38 2.25 -17.06
CA VAL A 114 0.19 2.23 -15.61
C VAL A 114 0.11 3.67 -15.12
N GLU A 115 -0.92 3.97 -14.32
CA GLU A 115 -1.04 5.26 -13.64
C GLU A 115 -0.40 5.15 -12.25
N THR A 116 0.53 6.06 -11.94
CA THR A 116 1.25 6.06 -10.67
C THR A 116 1.01 7.38 -9.94
N TYR A 117 0.60 7.30 -8.68
CA TYR A 117 0.45 8.46 -7.81
C TYR A 117 1.51 8.40 -6.72
N SER A 118 2.31 9.47 -6.60
CA SER A 118 3.30 9.60 -5.53
C SER A 118 3.08 10.93 -4.83
N VAL A 119 2.95 10.89 -3.51
CA VAL A 119 2.85 12.10 -2.68
C VAL A 119 4.27 12.57 -2.39
N GLN A 120 4.56 13.81 -2.75
CA GLN A 120 5.84 14.46 -2.48
C GLN A 120 5.63 15.61 -1.50
N PRO A 121 6.60 15.91 -0.63
CA PRO A 121 6.49 17.04 0.28
C PRO A 121 6.37 18.34 -0.51
N ALA A 122 5.48 19.24 -0.08
CA ALA A 122 5.24 20.51 -0.75
C ALA A 122 6.43 21.48 -0.67
N MET A 123 7.31 21.31 0.33
CA MET A 123 8.51 22.12 0.50
C MET A 123 9.62 21.27 1.12
N SER A 124 10.76 21.20 0.44
CA SER A 124 11.99 20.65 0.99
C SER A 124 12.75 21.71 1.80
N ILE A 125 13.68 21.28 2.67
CA ILE A 125 14.58 22.18 3.39
C ILE A 125 15.41 23.02 2.40
N THR A 126 15.75 22.44 1.25
CA THR A 126 16.42 23.15 0.15
C THR A 126 15.59 24.31 -0.36
N ASP A 127 14.28 24.11 -0.51
CA ASP A 127 13.37 25.13 -1.03
C ASP A 127 13.18 26.25 -0.01
N LEU A 128 13.13 25.91 1.27
CA LEU A 128 13.06 26.88 2.36
C LEU A 128 14.31 27.77 2.38
N LEU A 129 15.50 27.18 2.27
CA LEU A 129 16.76 27.93 2.22
C LEU A 129 16.87 28.78 0.96
N CYS A 130 16.44 28.27 -0.19
CA CYS A 130 16.38 29.04 -1.44
C CYS A 130 15.45 30.25 -1.32
N ASN A 131 14.27 30.10 -0.70
CA ASN A 131 13.34 31.21 -0.52
C ASN A 131 13.90 32.27 0.43
N VAL A 132 14.43 31.86 1.59
CA VAL A 132 15.03 32.79 2.56
C VAL A 132 16.25 33.50 1.97
N GLY A 133 17.17 32.74 1.36
CA GLY A 133 18.37 33.29 0.72
C GLY A 133 18.04 34.18 -0.48
N GLY A 134 17.02 33.82 -1.26
CA GLY A 134 16.54 34.64 -2.38
C GLY A 134 15.96 35.96 -1.92
N CYS A 135 15.11 35.97 -0.88
CA CYS A 135 14.58 37.20 -0.31
C CYS A 135 15.68 38.07 0.32
N LEU A 136 16.57 37.50 1.14
CA LEU A 136 17.64 38.26 1.79
C LEU A 136 18.65 38.80 0.76
N GLY A 137 19.00 38.00 -0.25
CA GLY A 137 19.90 38.39 -1.33
C GLY A 137 19.32 39.46 -2.24
N LEU A 138 18.02 39.41 -2.55
CA LEU A 138 17.36 40.40 -3.41
C LEU A 138 17.12 41.73 -2.70
N TRP A 139 16.62 41.70 -1.45
CA TRP A 139 16.22 42.91 -0.74
C TRP A 139 17.39 43.60 -0.02
N LEU A 140 18.26 42.83 0.63
CA LEU A 140 19.37 43.37 1.43
C LEU A 140 20.72 43.25 0.74
N GLY A 141 20.81 42.50 -0.38
CA GLY A 141 22.11 42.18 -0.99
C GLY A 141 22.98 41.28 -0.12
N LEU A 142 22.41 40.65 0.91
CA LEU A 142 23.15 39.82 1.87
C LEU A 142 23.35 38.42 1.33
N SER A 143 24.57 37.91 1.49
CA SER A 143 24.96 36.56 1.11
C SER A 143 25.47 35.77 2.31
N VAL A 144 25.69 34.46 2.13
CA VAL A 144 26.33 33.61 3.16
C VAL A 144 27.70 34.15 3.56
N LEU A 145 28.46 34.72 2.62
CA LEU A 145 29.76 35.34 2.91
C LEU A 145 29.62 36.53 3.87
N SER A 146 28.60 37.37 3.65
CA SER A 146 28.31 38.50 4.54
C SER A 146 27.96 38.04 5.96
N PHE A 147 27.24 36.91 6.10
CA PHE A 147 26.94 36.34 7.42
C PHE A 147 28.20 35.81 8.12
N CYS A 148 29.10 35.14 7.39
CA CYS A 148 30.37 34.67 7.93
C CYS A 148 31.25 35.83 8.41
N GLU A 149 31.28 36.95 7.69
CA GLU A 149 32.03 38.15 8.08
C GLU A 149 31.50 38.76 9.37
N VAL A 150 30.17 38.91 9.49
CA VAL A 150 29.54 39.39 10.74
C VAL A 150 29.83 38.45 11.91
N PHE A 151 29.77 37.14 11.69
CA PHE A 151 30.09 36.17 12.73
C PHE A 151 31.56 36.27 13.18
N HIS A 152 32.50 36.39 12.23
CA HIS A 152 33.91 36.58 12.53
C HIS A 152 34.14 37.84 13.36
N PHE A 153 33.56 38.96 12.94
CA PHE A 153 33.63 40.23 13.65
C PHE A 153 33.06 40.13 15.07
N LEU A 154 31.94 39.44 15.28
CA LEU A 154 31.37 39.22 16.61
C LEU A 154 32.30 38.39 17.52
N VAL A 155 32.96 37.36 16.98
CA VAL A 155 33.92 36.55 17.75
C VAL A 155 35.14 37.39 18.17
N GLU A 156 35.71 38.17 17.25
CA GLU A 156 36.82 39.09 17.58
C GLU A 156 36.40 40.13 18.62
N LEU A 157 35.19 40.68 18.49
CA LEU A 157 34.65 41.64 19.46
C LEU A 157 34.48 41.02 20.84
N LEU A 158 33.97 39.78 20.92
CA LEU A 158 33.84 39.04 22.18
C LEU A 158 35.21 38.73 22.80
N GLN A 159 36.18 38.30 22.00
CA GLN A 159 37.54 38.06 22.48
C GLN A 159 38.17 39.34 23.02
N ALA A 160 38.04 40.46 22.30
CA ALA A 160 38.53 41.76 22.75
C ALA A 160 37.83 42.23 24.04
N ALA A 161 36.52 42.04 24.15
CA ALA A 161 35.76 42.37 25.36
C ALA A 161 36.19 41.54 26.57
N LEU A 162 36.45 40.23 26.39
CA LEU A 162 36.97 39.35 27.44
C LEU A 162 38.40 39.73 27.86
N GLN A 163 39.25 40.13 26.90
CA GLN A 163 40.59 40.65 27.21
C GLN A 163 40.53 41.98 27.96
N MET A 164 39.63 42.88 27.56
CA MET A 164 39.40 44.15 28.25
C MET A 164 38.87 43.92 29.68
N PHE A 165 38.05 42.89 29.89
CA PHE A 165 37.57 42.51 31.22
C PHE A 165 38.69 41.90 32.11
N SER A 166 39.62 41.14 31.53
CA SER A 166 40.76 40.55 32.27
C SER A 166 41.93 41.51 32.50
N LEU A 167 42.06 42.59 31.72
CA LEU A 167 43.03 43.68 31.92
C LEU A 167 42.51 44.84 32.77
N CYS A 168 41.30 44.74 33.31
CA CYS A 168 40.78 45.66 34.33
C CYS A 168 40.84 45.02 35.73
N PRO A 169 42.02 44.94 36.39
CA PRO A 169 42.03 44.99 37.83
C PRO A 169 41.57 46.41 38.20
N THR A 170 40.43 46.50 38.88
CA THR A 170 40.06 47.70 39.61
C THR A 170 41.21 48.09 40.54
N LYS A 171 42.07 49.03 40.12
CA LYS A 171 42.91 49.79 41.04
C LYS A 171 42.12 51.03 41.44
N PRO A 172 41.47 51.05 42.62
CA PRO A 172 40.99 52.30 43.17
C PRO A 172 42.21 53.21 43.40
N LYS A 173 42.11 54.44 42.89
CA LYS A 173 43.03 55.53 43.23
C LYS A 173 42.45 56.27 44.44
N MET A 174 43.37 56.57 45.36
CA MET A 174 43.30 57.33 46.62
C MET A 174 42.98 56.51 47.86
#